data_AF-A0A174GHI8-F1
#
_entry.id   AF-A0A174GHI8-F1
#
_cell.length_a   1.000
_cell.length_b   1.000
_cell.length_c   1.000
_cell.angle_alpha   90.00
_cell.angle_beta   90.00
_cell.angle_gamma   90.00
#
_symmetry.space_group_name_H-M   'P 1'
#
loop_
_entity.id
_entity.type
_entity.pdbx_description
1 polymer ?
#
loop_
_entity_poly.entity_id
_entity_poly.type
_entity_poly.pdbx_seq_one_letter_code
_entity_poly.pdbx_strand_id
1 'polypeptide(L)'
;MHVKNGKSIKYVIPQKINIQAIEDNLTMLMRVDNIYHNKKIVVKCDETVIAQFNRKHLAPSEMEKVIISKSIIEKVKGDLVVSLEDGE
;
A
#
# COMPACT_ATOMS: atom_id res chain seq x y z
N MET A 1 2.42 -14.36 -1.26
CA MET A 1 1.88 -13.15 -1.93
C MET A 1 3.01 -12.14 -2.08
N HIS A 2 3.15 -11.49 -3.24
CA HIS A 2 4.13 -10.41 -3.42
C HIS A 2 3.48 -9.04 -3.26
N VAL A 3 4.29 -8.07 -2.85
CA VAL A 3 3.92 -6.64 -2.87
C VAL A 3 4.84 -5.93 -3.82
N LYS A 4 4.25 -5.22 -4.78
CA LYS A 4 4.94 -4.41 -5.78
C LYS A 4 4.66 -2.94 -5.51
N ASN A 5 5.69 -2.12 -5.68
CA ASN A 5 5.51 -0.68 -5.73
C ASN A 5 4.99 -0.29 -7.13
N GLY A 6 3.92 0.48 -7.16
CA GLY A 6 3.36 1.08 -8.36
C GLY A 6 3.86 2.51 -8.57
N LYS A 7 3.10 3.27 -9.36
CA LYS A 7 3.44 4.66 -9.72
C LYS A 7 3.62 5.54 -8.47
N SER A 8 4.64 6.40 -8.51
CA SER A 8 4.96 7.38 -7.47
C SER A 8 5.45 6.79 -6.14
N ILE A 9 5.70 5.48 -6.10
CA ILE A 9 6.22 4.76 -4.94
C ILE A 9 7.64 4.29 -5.23
N LYS A 10 8.60 4.75 -4.42
CA LYS A 10 10.00 4.36 -4.52
C LYS A 10 10.21 2.90 -4.09
N TYR A 11 9.59 2.50 -2.99
CA TYR A 11 9.60 1.12 -2.50
C TYR A 11 8.48 0.87 -1.50
N VAL A 12 8.16 -0.42 -1.30
CA VAL A 12 7.28 -0.93 -0.26
C VAL A 12 7.97 -2.10 0.44
N ILE A 13 7.81 -2.20 1.76
CA ILE A 13 8.24 -3.34 2.57
C ILE A 13 7.11 -3.81 3.50
N PRO A 14 6.98 -5.13 3.75
CA PRO A 14 7.72 -6.21 3.12
C PRO A 14 7.28 -6.45 1.66
N GLN A 15 8.17 -6.97 0.82
CA GLN A 15 7.87 -7.31 -0.59
C GLN A 15 7.27 -8.72 -0.77
N LYS A 16 7.39 -9.56 0.26
CA LYS A 16 6.81 -10.91 0.31
C LYS A 16 6.07 -11.09 1.61
N ILE A 17 4.85 -11.58 1.51
CA ILE A 17 3.96 -11.78 2.65
C ILE A 17 3.48 -13.22 2.65
N ASN A 18 3.55 -13.84 3.82
CA ASN A 18 2.84 -15.08 4.13
C ASN A 18 1.57 -14.72 4.90
N ILE A 19 0.41 -14.90 4.25
CA ILE A 19 -0.90 -14.56 4.84
C ILE A 19 -1.19 -15.38 6.11
N GLN A 20 -0.71 -16.63 6.16
CA GLN A 20 -0.89 -17.50 7.33
C GLN A 20 -0.12 -17.00 8.56
N ALA A 21 0.97 -16.24 8.35
CA ALA A 21 1.79 -15.69 9.43
C ALA A 21 1.28 -14.32 9.93
N ILE A 22 0.23 -13.76 9.31
CA ILE A 22 -0.42 -12.55 9.81
C ILE A 22 -1.37 -12.95 10.93
N GLU A 23 -1.27 -12.31 12.09
CA GLU A 23 -2.24 -12.48 13.18
C GLU A 23 -3.50 -11.65 12.90
N ASP A 24 -3.41 -10.32 13.05
CA ASP A 24 -4.55 -9.42 12.89
C ASP A 24 -4.44 -8.49 11.67
N ASN A 25 -3.27 -7.88 11.49
CA ASN A 25 -3.06 -6.83 10.50
C ASN A 25 -1.74 -6.99 9.76
N LEU A 26 -1.78 -6.79 8.44
CA LEU A 26 -0.59 -6.54 7.65
C LEU A 26 -0.18 -5.09 7.81
N THR A 27 1.05 -4.88 8.27
CA THR A 27 1.70 -3.57 8.22
C THR A 27 2.64 -3.52 7.02
N MET A 28 2.43 -2.54 6.14
CA MET A 28 3.35 -2.19 5.07
C MET A 28 3.93 -0.81 5.33
N LEU A 29 5.21 -0.64 5.04
CA LEU A 29 5.86 0.66 5.04
C LEU A 29 6.25 1.00 3.62
N MET A 30 6.02 2.24 3.21
CA MET A 30 6.33 2.70 1.87
C MET A 30 6.98 4.08 1.90
N ARG A 31 7.65 4.40 0.81
CA ARG A 31 8.24 5.72 0.58
C ARG A 31 7.93 6.17 -0.84
N VAL A 32 7.55 7.43 -0.97
CA VAL A 32 7.28 8.07 -2.27
C VAL A 32 8.59 8.46 -2.96
N ASP A 33 8.56 8.61 -4.28
CA ASP A 33 9.73 9.01 -5.07
C ASP A 33 9.93 10.53 -5.18
N ASN A 34 8.88 11.31 -4.93
CA ASN A 34 8.87 12.76 -4.98
C ASN A 34 7.92 13.36 -3.93
N ILE A 35 7.85 14.68 -3.85
CA ILE A 35 6.89 15.40 -3.02
C ILE A 35 5.52 15.40 -3.74
N TYR A 36 4.48 14.99 -3.02
CA TYR A 36 3.11 14.98 -3.51
C TYR A 36 2.17 15.70 -2.54
N HIS A 37 1.12 16.30 -3.09
CA HIS A 37 0.07 16.97 -2.34
C HIS A 37 -1.30 16.48 -2.78
N ASN A 38 -2.24 16.40 -1.83
CA ASN A 38 -3.63 15.98 -2.05
C ASN A 38 -3.74 14.69 -2.88
N LYS A 39 -3.03 13.65 -2.43
CA LYS A 39 -3.06 12.31 -3.05
C LYS A 39 -3.74 11.32 -2.14
N LYS A 40 -4.08 10.17 -2.69
CA LYS A 40 -4.47 8.99 -1.92
C LYS A 40 -3.51 7.84 -2.22
N ILE A 41 -3.11 7.14 -1.16
CA ILE A 41 -2.40 5.86 -1.27
C ILE A 41 -3.47 4.82 -1.57
N VAL A 42 -3.31 4.08 -2.66
CA VAL A 42 -4.24 3.03 -3.09
C VAL A 42 -3.50 1.71 -3.12
N VAL A 43 -4.07 0.72 -2.41
CA VAL A 43 -3.61 -0.66 -2.45
C VAL A 43 -4.61 -1.47 -3.26
N LYS A 44 -4.13 -2.07 -4.35
CA LYS A 44 -4.92 -2.92 -5.25
C LYS A 44 -4.41 -4.36 -5.22
N CYS A 45 -5.33 -5.29 -5.36
CA CYS A 45 -5.03 -6.65 -5.81
C CYS A 45 -5.68 -6.80 -7.19
N ASP A 46 -4.85 -6.95 -8.22
CA ASP A 46 -5.29 -6.90 -9.62
C ASP A 46 -6.12 -5.63 -9.90
N GLU A 47 -7.39 -5.77 -10.25
CA GLU A 47 -8.30 -4.64 -10.52
C GLU A 47 -9.09 -4.17 -9.27
N THR A 48 -9.01 -4.92 -8.18
CA THR A 48 -9.80 -4.65 -6.97
C THR A 48 -9.03 -3.74 -6.01
N VAL A 49 -9.64 -2.62 -5.62
CA VAL A 49 -9.13 -1.76 -4.55
C VAL A 49 -9.43 -2.39 -3.20
N ILE A 50 -8.40 -2.69 -2.42
CA ILE A 50 -8.56 -3.29 -1.08
C ILE A 50 -8.44 -2.27 0.06
N ALA A 51 -7.72 -1.17 -0.16
CA ALA A 51 -7.57 -0.10 0.83
C ALA A 51 -7.18 1.22 0.17
N GLN A 52 -7.64 2.33 0.77
CA GLN A 52 -7.33 3.69 0.34
C GLN A 52 -7.07 4.59 1.54
N PHE A 53 -6.09 5.50 1.42
CA PHE A 53 -5.70 6.41 2.49
C PHE A 53 -5.42 7.81 1.93
N ASN A 54 -6.21 8.80 2.34
CA ASN A 54 -6.03 10.18 1.90
C ASN A 54 -4.85 10.85 2.62
N ARG A 55 -4.04 11.58 1.85
CA ARG A 55 -2.82 12.26 2.31
C ARG A 55 -2.72 13.65 1.68
N LYS A 56 -2.70 14.67 2.55
CA LYS A 56 -2.53 16.07 2.12
C LYS A 56 -1.12 16.38 1.64
N HIS A 57 -0.13 15.70 2.22
CA HIS A 57 1.28 15.85 1.87
C HIS A 57 1.98 14.50 2.02
N LEU A 58 2.92 14.23 1.11
CA LEU A 58 3.78 13.06 1.11
C LEU A 58 5.17 13.49 0.66
N ALA A 59 6.18 13.25 1.46
CA ALA A 59 7.57 13.56 1.11
C ALA A 59 8.47 12.31 1.10
N PRO A 60 9.53 12.25 0.27
CA PRO A 60 10.47 11.13 0.25
C PRO A 60 11.28 11.00 1.55
N SER A 61 11.39 12.08 2.32
CA SER A 61 12.03 12.06 3.64
C SER A 61 11.22 11.25 4.66
N GLU A 62 9.92 11.12 4.44
CA GLU A 62 8.99 10.44 5.34
C GLU A 62 8.87 8.96 4.98
N MET A 63 8.44 8.16 5.96
CA MET A 63 8.07 6.77 5.76
C MET A 63 6.60 6.62 6.13
N GLU A 64 5.80 6.22 5.15
CA GLU A 64 4.36 6.06 5.32
C GLU A 64 4.03 4.65 5.78
N LYS A 65 3.15 4.56 6.78
CA LYS A 65 2.65 3.30 7.31
C LYS A 65 1.24 3.05 6.80
N VAL A 66 1.06 1.90 6.14
CA VAL A 66 -0.22 1.38 5.66
C VAL A 66 -0.55 0.13 6.46
N ILE A 67 -1.75 0.07 7.02
CA ILE A 67 -2.23 -1.06 7.81
C ILE A 67 -3.49 -1.60 7.17
N ILE A 68 -3.51 -2.90 6.88
CA ILE A 68 -4.66 -3.58 6.28
C ILE A 68 -5.00 -4.80 7.14
N SER A 69 -6.28 -4.96 7.48
CA SER A 69 -6.74 -6.10 8.26
C SER A 69 -6.62 -7.41 7.49
N LYS A 70 -6.28 -8.48 8.21
CA LYS A 70 -6.17 -9.83 7.65
C LYS A 70 -7.44 -10.27 6.93
N SER A 71 -8.61 -9.94 7.48
CA SER A 71 -9.91 -10.28 6.91
C SER A 71 -10.17 -9.68 5.52
N ILE A 72 -9.50 -8.59 5.15
CA ILE A 72 -9.54 -8.03 3.79
C ILE A 72 -8.56 -8.79 2.89
N ILE A 73 -7.35 -9.06 3.39
CA ILE A 73 -6.28 -9.73 2.63
C ILE A 73 -6.64 -11.17 2.29
N GLU A 74 -7.31 -11.88 3.20
CA GLU A 74 -7.75 -13.27 2.97
C GLU A 74 -8.78 -13.39 1.83
N LYS A 75 -9.48 -12.30 1.49
CA LYS A 75 -10.48 -12.29 0.41
C LYS A 75 -9.85 -12.14 -0.97
N VAL A 76 -8.57 -11.80 -1.06
CA VAL A 76 -7.88 -11.59 -2.33
C VAL A 76 -6.86 -12.68 -2.62
N LYS A 77 -6.71 -13.03 -3.89
CA LYS A 77 -5.78 -14.05 -4.37
C LYS A 77 -4.98 -13.48 -5.53
N GLY A 78 -3.91 -12.76 -5.21
CA GLY A 78 -3.07 -12.10 -6.21
C GLY A 78 -1.93 -11.33 -5.56
N ASP A 79 -1.19 -10.58 -6.38
CA ASP A 79 -0.15 -9.68 -5.89
C ASP A 79 -0.74 -8.32 -5.51
N LEU A 80 -0.21 -7.72 -4.45
CA LEU A 80 -0.60 -6.38 -4.04
C LEU A 80 0.24 -5.33 -4.76
N VAL A 81 -0.41 -4.27 -5.22
CA VAL A 81 0.25 -3.09 -5.80
C VAL A 81 -0.12 -1.88 -4.97
N VAL A 82 0.88 -1.19 -4.44
CA VAL A 82 0.69 0.09 -3.72
C VAL A 82 1.07 1.23 -4.65
N SER A 83 0.19 2.20 -4.85
CA SER A 83 0.40 3.34 -5.75
C SER A 83 -0.21 4.62 -5.20
N LEU A 84 0.16 5.77 -5.75
CA LEU A 84 -0.57 7.02 -5.51
C LEU A 84 -1.56 7.30 -6.64
N GLU A 85 -2.74 7.77 -6.25
CA GLU A 85 -3.76 8.33 -7.14
C GLU A 85 -4.15 9.73 -6.67
N ASP A 86 -4.85 10.49 -7.52
CA ASP A 86 -5.40 11.78 -7.14
C ASP A 86 -6.42 11.63 -6.00
N GLY A 87 -6.28 12.47 -4.98
CA GLY A 87 -7.28 12.63 -3.93
C GLY A 87 -8.47 13.39 -4.51
N GLU A 88 -9.67 12.87 -4.28
CA GLU A 88 -10.92 13.57 -4.57
C GLU A 88 -11.28 14.50 -3.41
#